data_AF-A0ZXN7-F1
#
_entry.id   AF-A0ZXN7-F1
#
_cell.length_a   1.000
_cell.length_b   1.000
_cell.length_c   1.000
_cell.angle_alpha   90.00
_cell.angle_beta   90.00
_cell.angle_gamma   90.00
#
_symmetry.space_group_name_H-M   'P 1'
#
loop_
_entity.id
_entity.type
_entity.pdbx_description
1 polymer ?
#
loop_
_entity_poly.entity_id
_entity_poly.type
_entity_poly.pdbx_seq_one_letter_code
_entity_poly.pdbx_strand_id
1 'polypeptide(L)'
;CAFIDAEHALDPVYAKKLGVDIDNLLCSQPDTGEQALEIRDALARSGAVDVIIVDSVAALTPKAEIEGEIGDSHMGLAACMMSQAMRKLAGNLKNSGTLLIFINQIRMKIGVMFGNPETTTGGNALKFYASVR
;
A
#
# COMPACT_ATOMS: atom_id res chain seq x y z
N CYS A 1 -8.62 6.90 12.24
CA CYS A 1 -8.07 6.38 10.96
C CYS A 1 -6.56 6.19 11.11
N ALA A 2 -5.97 5.35 10.28
CA ALA A 2 -4.52 5.26 10.14
C ALA A 2 -4.08 5.56 8.71
N PHE A 3 -2.94 6.24 8.56
CA PHE A 3 -2.35 6.62 7.29
C PHE A 3 -0.92 6.09 7.23
N ILE A 4 -0.64 5.26 6.23
CA ILE A 4 0.68 4.72 5.95
C ILE A 4 1.26 5.53 4.79
N ASP A 5 2.05 6.54 5.13
CA ASP A 5 2.73 7.46 4.19
C ASP A 5 4.06 6.84 3.75
N ALA A 6 3.98 5.86 2.85
CA ALA A 6 5.15 5.27 2.19
C ALA A 6 5.77 6.21 1.13
N GLU A 7 5.02 7.18 0.60
CA GLU A 7 5.55 8.22 -0.30
C GLU A 7 6.33 9.33 0.42
N HIS A 8 6.19 9.42 1.74
CA HIS A 8 6.82 10.46 2.57
C HIS A 8 6.43 11.87 2.09
N ALA A 9 5.17 12.03 1.68
CA ALA A 9 4.68 13.22 0.98
C ALA A 9 3.41 13.82 1.60
N LEU A 10 2.93 13.29 2.72
CA LEU A 10 1.75 13.83 3.40
C LEU A 10 2.02 15.22 4.01
N ASP A 11 1.26 16.23 3.58
CA ASP A 11 1.26 17.55 4.20
C ASP A 11 0.17 17.64 5.30
N PRO A 12 0.54 17.69 6.61
CA PRO A 12 -0.42 17.77 7.70
C PRO A 12 -1.20 19.09 7.71
N VAL A 13 -0.62 20.19 7.22
CA VAL A 13 -1.29 21.50 7.12
C VAL A 13 -2.38 21.43 6.06
N TYR A 14 -2.10 20.81 4.92
CA TYR A 14 -3.08 20.60 3.87
C TYR A 14 -4.18 19.63 4.31
N ALA A 15 -3.83 18.50 4.93
CA ALA A 15 -4.80 17.56 5.47
C ALA A 15 -5.76 18.22 6.49
N LYS A 16 -5.25 19.09 7.37
CA LYS A 16 -6.09 19.87 8.30
C LYS A 16 -7.07 20.79 7.57
N LYS A 17 -6.64 21.43 6.47
CA LYS A 17 -7.52 22.28 5.63
C LYS A 17 -8.63 21.47 4.94
N LEU A 18 -8.38 20.19 4.68
CA LEU A 18 -9.40 19.25 4.14
C LEU A 18 -10.33 18.68 5.23
N GLY A 19 -10.17 19.09 6.49
CA GLY A 19 -11.02 18.66 7.61
C GLY A 19 -10.56 17.37 8.28
N VAL A 20 -9.33 16.91 8.04
CA VAL A 20 -8.75 15.78 8.76
C VAL A 20 -8.38 16.21 10.18
N ASP A 21 -8.77 15.39 11.16
CA ASP A 21 -8.33 15.53 12.54
C ASP A 21 -6.90 14.98 12.69
N ILE A 22 -5.92 15.87 12.60
CA ILE A 22 -4.49 15.53 12.63
C ILE A 22 -4.06 14.97 13.99
N ASP A 23 -4.67 15.44 15.08
CA ASP A 23 -4.25 15.06 16.43
C ASP A 23 -4.64 13.59 16.75
N ASN A 24 -5.71 13.10 16.12
CA ASN A 24 -6.18 11.71 16.24
C ASN A 24 -5.83 10.82 15.04
N LEU A 25 -5.11 11.33 14.04
CA LEU A 25 -4.68 10.54 12.89
C LEU A 25 -3.42 9.75 13.24
N LEU A 26 -3.53 8.42 13.25
CA LEU A 26 -2.35 7.56 13.34
C LEU A 26 -1.58 7.65 12.02
N CYS A 27 -0.39 8.22 12.01
CA CYS A 27 0.46 8.30 10.82
C CYS A 27 1.72 7.46 11.01
N SER A 28 2.13 6.73 9.96
CA SER A 28 3.37 5.97 9.92
C SER A 28 4.08 6.20 8.60
N GLN A 29 5.38 6.47 8.68
CA GLN A 29 6.30 6.53 7.53
C GLN A 29 7.23 5.32 7.59
N PRO A 30 6.88 4.22 6.91
CA PRO A 30 7.67 3.01 6.93
C PRO A 30 8.95 3.14 6.10
N ASP A 31 9.99 2.43 6.52
CA ASP A 31 11.27 2.28 5.82
C ASP A 31 11.17 1.26 4.68
N THR A 32 10.39 0.19 4.85
CA THR A 32 10.23 -0.87 3.84
C THR A 32 8.78 -1.26 3.58
N GLY A 33 8.53 -1.85 2.41
CA GLY A 33 7.24 -2.41 2.04
C GLY A 33 6.73 -3.46 3.01
N GLU A 34 7.60 -4.36 3.48
CA GLU A 34 7.26 -5.38 4.47
C GLU A 34 6.85 -4.75 5.81
N GLN A 35 7.62 -3.78 6.31
CA GLN A 35 7.29 -3.08 7.55
C GLN A 35 5.92 -2.39 7.43
N ALA A 36 5.66 -1.72 6.31
CA ALA A 36 4.36 -1.13 6.03
C ALA A 36 3.23 -2.18 6.09
N LEU A 37 3.44 -3.37 5.52
CA LEU A 37 2.45 -4.47 5.52
C LEU A 37 2.23 -5.03 6.93
N GLU A 38 3.28 -5.16 7.74
CA GLU A 38 3.20 -5.61 9.13
C GLU A 38 2.43 -4.63 10.02
N ILE A 39 2.70 -3.33 9.89
CA ILE A 39 1.98 -2.28 10.62
C ILE A 39 0.48 -2.36 10.32
N ARG A 40 0.10 -2.47 9.03
CA ARG A 40 -1.30 -2.62 8.63
C ARG A 40 -1.96 -3.87 9.20
N ASP A 41 -1.24 -4.99 9.15
CA ASP A 41 -1.75 -6.26 9.64
C ASP A 41 -1.95 -6.23 11.17
N ALA A 42 -1.05 -5.58 11.90
CA ALA A 42 -1.21 -5.33 13.33
C ALA A 42 -2.41 -4.42 13.63
N LEU A 43 -2.57 -3.31 12.89
CA LEU A 43 -3.70 -2.40 13.05
C LEU A 43 -5.04 -3.09 12.72
N ALA A 44 -5.11 -3.85 11.62
CA ALA A 44 -6.28 -4.62 11.26
C ALA A 44 -6.64 -5.65 12.35
N ARG A 45 -5.68 -6.41 12.85
CA ARG A 45 -5.92 -7.38 13.94
C ARG A 45 -6.37 -6.74 15.25
N SER A 46 -5.92 -5.52 15.53
CA SER A 46 -6.29 -4.84 16.77
C SER A 46 -7.78 -4.50 16.85
N GLY A 47 -8.45 -4.33 15.70
CA GLY A 47 -9.83 -3.84 15.63
C GLY A 47 -10.01 -2.40 16.13
N ALA A 48 -8.92 -1.69 16.45
CA ALA A 48 -8.97 -0.33 16.99
C ALA A 48 -9.05 0.75 15.90
N VAL A 49 -8.95 0.37 14.63
CA VAL A 49 -8.95 1.30 13.49
C VAL A 49 -10.01 0.88 12.48
N ASP A 50 -10.93 1.80 12.18
CA ASP A 50 -11.99 1.57 11.19
C ASP A 50 -11.51 1.69 9.75
N VAL A 51 -10.56 2.61 9.49
CA VAL A 51 -10.04 2.88 8.13
C VAL A 51 -8.53 3.03 8.16
N ILE A 52 -7.86 2.30 7.29
CA ILE A 52 -6.42 2.36 7.04
C ILE A 52 -6.20 2.77 5.58
N ILE A 53 -5.35 3.78 5.35
CA ILE A 53 -4.97 4.27 4.03
C ILE A 53 -3.49 3.98 3.80
N VAL A 54 -3.13 3.59 2.58
CA VAL A 54 -1.76 3.30 2.16
C VAL A 54 -1.41 4.17 0.98
N ASP A 55 -0.48 5.09 1.20
CA ASP A 55 0.01 6.03 0.20
C ASP A 55 1.51 5.83 0.02
N SER A 56 1.98 4.99 -0.90
CA SER A 56 1.23 4.28 -1.94
C SER A 56 1.84 2.91 -2.22
N VAL A 57 1.14 2.10 -3.02
CA VAL A 57 1.64 0.76 -3.41
C VAL A 57 2.96 0.83 -4.17
N ALA A 58 3.17 1.84 -5.02
CA ALA A 58 4.44 1.92 -5.76
C ALA A 58 5.63 2.30 -4.88
N ALA A 59 5.38 2.88 -3.70
CA ALA A 59 6.42 3.19 -2.71
C ALA A 59 6.64 2.05 -1.70
N LEU A 60 5.90 0.92 -1.82
CA LEU A 60 6.14 -0.27 -1.01
C LEU A 60 7.36 -1.05 -1.56
N THR A 61 8.54 -0.49 -1.38
CA THR A 61 9.80 -1.06 -1.84
C THR A 61 10.21 -2.23 -0.93
N PRO A 62 10.39 -3.45 -1.47
CA PRO A 62 10.85 -4.59 -0.68
C PRO A 62 12.20 -4.31 -0.03
N LYS A 63 12.42 -4.84 1.17
CA LYS A 63 13.66 -4.66 1.92
C LYS A 63 14.91 -5.04 1.11
N ALA A 64 14.85 -6.15 0.38
CA ALA A 64 15.98 -6.60 -0.45
C ALA A 64 16.30 -5.61 -1.59
N GLU A 65 15.32 -4.88 -2.10
CA GLU A 65 15.53 -3.85 -3.13
C GLU A 65 16.14 -2.58 -2.53
N ILE A 66 15.82 -2.23 -1.28
CA ILE A 66 16.42 -1.10 -0.56
C ILE A 66 17.88 -1.39 -0.17
N GLU A 67 18.17 -2.62 0.25
CA GLU A 67 19.52 -3.04 0.65
C GLU A 67 20.43 -3.39 -0.55
N GLY A 68 19.85 -3.64 -1.72
CA GLY A 68 20.58 -3.93 -2.96
C GLY A 68 21.10 -2.67 -3.66
N GLU A 69 21.84 -2.86 -4.76
CA GLU A 69 22.34 -1.76 -5.57
C GLU A 69 21.33 -1.35 -6.66
N ILE A 70 21.35 -0.07 -7.04
CA ILE A 70 20.55 0.41 -8.17
C ILE A 70 21.02 -0.30 -9.44
N GLY A 71 20.12 -1.10 -10.03
CA GLY A 71 20.41 -1.92 -11.22
C GLY A 71 20.36 -3.42 -10.96
N ASP A 72 20.31 -3.84 -9.70
CA ASP A 72 20.14 -5.25 -9.34
C ASP A 72 18.76 -5.79 -9.77
N SER A 73 18.76 -7.02 -10.24
CA SER A 73 17.54 -7.67 -10.75
C SER A 73 16.71 -8.24 -9.60
N HIS A 74 15.68 -7.51 -9.19
CA HIS A 74 14.67 -7.93 -8.22
C HIS A 74 13.29 -8.18 -8.87
N MET A 75 13.29 -8.84 -10.03
CA MET A 75 12.09 -8.99 -10.85
C MET A 75 10.92 -9.62 -10.08
N GLY A 76 9.83 -8.87 -9.94
CA GLY A 76 8.57 -9.36 -9.39
C GLY A 76 8.50 -9.44 -7.86
N LEU A 77 9.52 -9.00 -7.13
CA LEU A 77 9.57 -9.08 -5.67
C LEU A 77 8.40 -8.34 -5.01
N ALA A 78 8.12 -7.11 -5.44
CA ALA A 78 6.97 -6.34 -4.98
C ALA A 78 5.62 -7.04 -5.26
N ALA A 79 5.48 -7.72 -6.40
CA ALA A 79 4.24 -8.43 -6.74
C ALA A 79 4.04 -9.69 -5.87
N CYS A 80 5.12 -10.42 -5.57
CA CYS A 80 5.11 -11.54 -4.65
C CYS A 80 4.75 -11.09 -3.22
N MET A 81 5.38 -10.01 -2.74
CA MET A 81 5.09 -9.40 -1.45
C MET A 81 3.62 -9.00 -1.32
N MET A 82 3.09 -8.27 -2.31
CA MET A 82 1.67 -7.88 -2.34
C MET A 82 0.73 -9.09 -2.34
N SER A 83 1.05 -10.15 -3.10
CA SER A 83 0.25 -11.38 -3.12
C SER A 83 0.19 -12.08 -1.77
N GLN A 84 1.32 -12.14 -1.06
CA GLN A 84 1.37 -12.71 0.29
C GLN A 84 0.59 -11.87 1.29
N ALA A 85 0.73 -10.55 1.22
CA ALA A 85 0.05 -9.64 2.14
C ALA A 85 -1.47 -9.65 1.96
N MET A 86 -1.97 -9.61 0.72
CA MET A 86 -3.41 -9.65 0.45
C MET A 86 -4.06 -10.92 1.01
N ARG A 87 -3.35 -12.06 0.92
CA ARG A 87 -3.82 -13.33 1.48
C ARG A 87 -4.00 -13.29 3.00
N LYS A 88 -3.10 -12.60 3.72
CA LYS A 88 -3.19 -12.42 5.17
C LYS A 88 -4.24 -11.38 5.56
N LEU A 89 -4.22 -10.23 4.90
CA LEU A 89 -5.01 -9.06 5.27
C LEU A 89 -6.51 -9.26 5.05
N ALA A 90 -6.93 -9.94 3.98
CA ALA A 90 -8.35 -10.05 3.63
C ALA A 90 -9.22 -10.65 4.76
N GLY A 91 -8.73 -11.70 5.44
CA GLY A 91 -9.42 -12.30 6.57
C GLY A 91 -9.44 -11.38 7.80
N ASN A 92 -8.30 -10.77 8.11
CA ASN A 92 -8.17 -9.89 9.28
C ASN A 92 -9.07 -8.65 9.15
N LEU A 93 -9.06 -7.99 7.99
CA LEU A 93 -9.90 -6.82 7.69
C LEU A 93 -11.39 -7.13 7.82
N LYS A 94 -11.83 -8.30 7.32
CA LYS A 94 -13.24 -8.68 7.40
C LYS A 94 -13.67 -8.93 8.85
N ASN A 95 -12.83 -9.60 9.63
CA ASN A 95 -13.12 -9.92 11.03
C ASN A 95 -13.09 -8.69 11.94
N SER A 96 -12.24 -7.71 11.64
CA SER A 96 -12.14 -6.46 12.40
C SER A 96 -13.13 -5.39 11.95
N GLY A 97 -13.78 -5.55 10.80
CA GLY A 97 -14.62 -4.50 10.21
C GLY A 97 -13.81 -3.32 9.65
N THR A 98 -12.51 -3.49 9.43
CA THR A 98 -11.61 -2.42 8.98
C THR A 98 -11.62 -2.29 7.46
N LEU A 99 -11.81 -1.07 6.96
CA LEU A 99 -11.62 -0.70 5.55
C LEU A 99 -10.14 -0.42 5.29
N LEU A 100 -9.59 -1.02 4.23
CA LEU A 100 -8.24 -0.76 3.75
C LEU A 100 -8.27 -0.12 2.36
N ILE A 101 -7.72 1.08 2.24
CA ILE A 101 -7.62 1.84 0.99
C ILE A 101 -6.16 1.82 0.53
N PHE A 102 -5.95 1.48 -0.73
CA PHE A 102 -4.65 1.54 -1.39
C PHE A 102 -4.64 2.62 -2.46
N ILE A 103 -3.72 3.57 -2.33
CA ILE A 103 -3.37 4.49 -3.40
C ILE A 103 -2.31 3.81 -4.27
N ASN A 104 -2.45 3.94 -5.58
CA ASN A 104 -1.54 3.33 -6.54
C ASN A 104 -1.44 4.22 -7.78
N GLN A 105 -0.39 4.01 -8.54
CA GLN A 105 -0.04 4.83 -9.69
C GLN A 105 -0.16 4.02 -10.97
N ILE A 106 -0.48 4.74 -12.03
CA ILE A 106 -0.47 4.21 -13.38
C ILE A 106 0.98 4.06 -13.85
N ARG A 107 1.23 2.95 -14.54
CA ARG A 107 2.44 2.64 -15.30
C ARG A 107 2.02 2.13 -16.67
N MET A 108 2.93 2.18 -17.64
CA MET A 108 2.68 1.68 -19.00
C MET A 108 3.42 0.36 -19.22
N LYS A 109 2.73 -0.66 -19.74
CA LYS A 109 3.37 -1.90 -20.19
C LYS A 109 4.03 -1.69 -21.54
N ILE A 110 5.35 -1.79 -21.57
CA ILE A 110 6.14 -1.75 -22.81
C ILE A 110 5.78 -2.99 -23.66
N GLY A 111 5.60 -2.79 -24.96
CA GLY A 111 5.35 -3.88 -25.92
C GLY A 111 3.87 -4.21 -26.18
N VAL A 112 2.92 -3.50 -25.57
CA VAL A 112 1.49 -3.63 -25.90
C VAL A 112 1.19 -2.80 -27.15
N MET A 113 0.88 -3.47 -28.27
CA MET A 113 0.55 -2.81 -29.55
C MET A 113 -0.97 -2.69 -29.80
N PHE A 114 -1.81 -3.32 -28.97
CA PHE A 114 -3.26 -3.28 -29.09
C PHE A 114 -3.92 -3.33 -27.70
N GLY A 115 -4.98 -2.54 -27.48
CA GLY A 115 -5.65 -2.41 -26.18
C GLY A 115 -5.06 -1.32 -25.28
N ASN A 116 -5.54 -1.22 -24.04
CA ASN A 116 -5.04 -0.25 -23.06
C ASN A 116 -3.71 -0.72 -22.44
N PRO A 117 -2.58 0.02 -22.61
CA PRO A 117 -1.29 -0.34 -22.03
C PRO A 117 -1.17 -0.02 -20.53
N GLU A 118 -2.15 0.66 -19.93
CA GLU A 118 -2.12 1.07 -18.54
C GLU A 118 -2.09 -0.14 -17.58
N THR A 119 -1.30 0.02 -16.53
CA THR A 119 -1.18 -0.96 -15.47
C THR A 119 -0.88 -0.28 -14.14
N THR A 120 -0.90 -1.06 -13.06
CA THR A 120 -0.69 -0.58 -11.69
C THR A 120 0.49 -1.31 -11.08
N THR A 121 1.19 -0.67 -10.15
CA THR A 121 2.31 -1.28 -9.42
C THR A 121 1.82 -2.37 -8.46
N GLY A 122 2.73 -3.26 -8.01
CA GLY A 122 2.40 -4.32 -7.05
C GLY A 122 1.76 -5.58 -7.67
N GLY A 123 1.80 -5.72 -9.00
CA GLY A 123 1.28 -6.88 -9.71
C GLY A 123 -0.25 -6.93 -9.77
N ASN A 124 -0.82 -8.13 -9.93
CA ASN A 124 -2.26 -8.30 -10.10
C ASN A 124 -3.02 -8.60 -8.81
N ALA A 125 -2.33 -8.93 -7.71
CA ALA A 125 -2.97 -9.36 -6.46
C ALA A 125 -4.03 -8.36 -5.99
N LEU A 126 -3.66 -7.09 -5.86
CA LEU A 126 -4.57 -6.04 -5.41
C LEU A 126 -5.83 -5.94 -6.29
N LYS A 127 -5.73 -6.23 -7.59
CA LYS A 127 -6.87 -6.17 -8.52
C LYS A 127 -7.94 -7.22 -8.22
N PHE A 128 -7.54 -8.38 -7.71
CA PHE A 128 -8.44 -9.47 -7.36
C PHE A 128 -9.02 -9.34 -5.95
N TYR A 129 -8.24 -8.77 -5.02
CA TYR A 129 -8.67 -8.61 -3.64
C TYR A 129 -9.48 -7.34 -3.39
N ALA A 130 -9.29 -6.30 -4.20
CA ALA A 130 -10.04 -5.06 -4.07
C ALA A 130 -11.51 -5.28 -4.41
N SER A 131 -12.39 -4.97 -3.45
CA SER A 131 -13.84 -4.99 -3.67
C SER A 131 -14.33 -3.80 -4.52
N VAL A 132 -13.56 -2.71 -4.55
CA VAL A 132 -13.80 -1.51 -5.37
C VAL A 132 -12.46 -1.08 -5.98
N ARG A 133 -12.47 -0.66 -7.25
CA ARG A 133 -11.29 -0.17 -7.99
C ARG A 133 -11.67 1.03 -8.84
#